data_AF-A0A540WPT0-F1
#
_entry.id   AF-A0A540WPT0-F1
#
_cell.length_a   1.000
_cell.length_b   1.000
_cell.length_c   1.000
_cell.angle_alpha   90.00
_cell.angle_beta   90.00
_cell.angle_gamma   90.00
#
_symmetry.space_group_name_H-M   'P 1'
#
loop_
_entity.id
_entity.type
_entity.pdbx_description
1 polymer ?
#
loop_
_entity_poly.entity_id
_entity_poly.type
_entity_poly.pdbx_seq_one_letter_code
_entity_poly.pdbx_strand_id
1 'polypeptide(L)'
;MAIHEVTAEDVLQRCARCGSGNRLSLNLLEVGVANREDVDDGLVQLPPCPACRSTEFLIRAAEGEPEHPAPGSFGHLHRLLVGHIHAELVQRGRLHMGLKSKGGRAGKMVLPPLPQETRERWFPQGLRIAVPADEQPRAPEESS
;
A
#
# COMPACT_ATOMS: atom_id res chain seq x y z
N MET A 1 1.02 8.75 4.14
CA MET A 1 0.18 8.20 3.05
C MET A 1 -0.80 7.23 3.66
N ALA A 2 -2.02 7.18 3.14
CA ALA A 2 -3.08 6.35 3.67
C ALA A 2 -3.66 5.44 2.57
N ILE A 3 -3.32 4.16 2.62
CA ILE A 3 -4.11 3.13 1.93
C ILE A 3 -5.38 2.89 2.75
N HIS A 4 -6.52 2.99 2.08
CA HIS A 4 -7.84 2.82 2.69
C HIS A 4 -8.53 1.54 2.28
N GLU A 5 -8.22 1.00 1.10
CA GLU A 5 -8.84 -0.22 0.59
C GLU A 5 -7.91 -0.93 -0.38
N VAL A 6 -7.95 -2.26 -0.37
CA VAL A 6 -7.28 -3.12 -1.33
C VAL A 6 -8.31 -4.13 -1.86
N THR A 7 -8.42 -4.25 -3.17
CA THR A 7 -9.21 -5.27 -3.85
C THR A 7 -8.29 -6.23 -4.60
N ALA A 8 -8.85 -7.18 -5.35
CA ALA A 8 -8.06 -8.06 -6.20
C ALA A 8 -7.30 -7.31 -7.31
N GLU A 9 -7.82 -6.15 -7.74
CA GLU A 9 -7.31 -5.42 -8.91
C GLU A 9 -6.76 -4.04 -8.57
N ASP A 10 -7.25 -3.42 -7.49
CA ASP A 10 -7.03 -2.01 -7.21
C ASP A 10 -6.68 -1.73 -5.74
N VAL A 11 -6.08 -0.57 -5.54
CA VAL A 11 -5.82 0.04 -4.24
C VAL A 11 -6.50 1.41 -4.20
N LEU A 12 -7.24 1.70 -3.13
CA LEU A 12 -7.69 3.05 -2.83
C LEU A 12 -6.67 3.72 -1.93
N GLN A 13 -5.99 4.72 -2.48
CA GLN A 13 -5.06 5.55 -1.75
C GLN A 13 -5.67 6.93 -1.51
N ARG A 14 -5.43 7.50 -0.34
CA ARG A 14 -5.68 8.91 -0.05
C ARG A 14 -4.35 9.66 -0.03
N CYS A 15 -4.24 10.68 -0.87
CA CYS A 15 -3.05 11.52 -0.97
C CYS A 15 -2.81 12.25 0.35
N ALA A 16 -1.63 12.06 0.94
CA ALA A 16 -1.24 12.72 2.17
C ALA A 16 -1.10 14.24 1.99
N ARG A 17 -0.80 14.69 0.76
CA ARG A 17 -0.62 16.12 0.46
C ARG A 17 -1.93 16.88 0.27
N CYS A 18 -2.88 16.34 -0.49
CA CYS A 18 -4.10 17.06 -0.87
C CYS A 18 -5.41 16.38 -0.45
N GLY A 19 -5.33 15.19 0.15
CA GLY A 19 -6.49 14.46 0.66
C GLY A 19 -7.35 13.78 -0.41
N SER A 20 -7.02 13.89 -1.71
CA SER A 20 -7.79 13.23 -2.78
C SER A 20 -7.71 11.71 -2.68
N GLY A 21 -8.84 11.04 -2.93
CA GLY A 21 -8.92 9.60 -3.08
C GLY A 21 -8.57 9.19 -4.51
N ASN A 22 -7.60 8.30 -4.68
CA ASN A 22 -7.10 7.82 -5.95
C ASN A 22 -7.24 6.29 -5.99
N ARG A 23 -7.99 5.77 -6.96
CA ARG A 23 -8.06 4.33 -7.25
C ARG A 23 -6.93 3.98 -8.22
N LEU A 24 -6.05 3.07 -7.82
CA LEU A 24 -4.85 2.70 -8.55
C LEU A 24 -4.87 1.21 -8.85
N SER A 25 -4.69 0.81 -10.11
CA SER A 25 -4.56 -0.61 -10.44
C SER A 25 -3.26 -1.17 -9.88
N LEU A 26 -3.33 -2.34 -9.27
CA LEU A 26 -2.16 -3.12 -8.84
C LEU A 26 -1.22 -3.42 -10.02
N ASN A 27 -1.75 -3.45 -11.25
CA ASN A 27 -0.95 -3.65 -12.45
C ASN A 27 -0.08 -2.43 -12.83
N LEU A 28 -0.24 -1.29 -12.18
CA LEU A 28 0.60 -0.11 -12.37
C LEU A 28 1.66 0.02 -11.27
N LEU A 29 1.62 -0.83 -10.26
CA LEU A 29 2.53 -0.80 -9.12
C LEU A 29 3.61 -1.87 -9.28
N GLU A 30 4.79 -1.57 -8.74
CA GLU A 30 5.91 -2.51 -8.69
C GLU A 30 6.66 -2.35 -7.37
N VAL A 31 7.13 -3.48 -6.84
CA VAL A 31 8.05 -3.50 -5.69
C VAL A 31 9.46 -3.18 -6.17
N GLY A 32 10.15 -2.31 -5.46
CA GLY A 32 11.49 -1.90 -5.79
C GLY A 32 11.53 -0.46 -6.27
N VAL A 33 12.25 0.40 -5.55
CA VAL A 33 12.56 1.76 -5.99
C VAL A 33 14.06 1.88 -6.22
N ALA A 34 14.44 2.32 -7.42
CA ALA A 34 15.84 2.51 -7.77
C ALA A 34 16.46 3.66 -6.97
N ASN A 35 17.52 3.35 -6.25
CA ASN A 35 18.46 4.29 -5.64
C ASN A 35 19.79 4.24 -6.43
N ARG A 36 20.72 5.15 -6.11
CA ARG A 36 21.97 5.36 -6.90
C ARG A 36 22.70 4.07 -7.31
N GLU A 37 22.83 3.11 -6.39
CA GLU A 37 23.63 1.89 -6.62
C GLU A 37 22.84 0.59 -6.36
N ASP A 38 21.59 0.69 -5.86
CA ASP A 38 20.77 -0.48 -5.52
C ASP A 38 19.28 -0.21 -5.70
N VAL A 39 18.47 -1.25 -5.60
CA VAL A 39 17.01 -1.15 -5.61
C VAL A 39 16.49 -1.50 -4.21
N ASP A 40 15.77 -0.58 -3.59
CA ASP A 40 15.15 -0.80 -2.28
C ASP A 40 13.87 -1.60 -2.45
N ASP A 41 13.91 -2.86 -2.03
CA ASP A 41 12.81 -3.83 -2.12
C ASP A 41 11.76 -3.68 -0.99
N GLY A 42 11.99 -2.79 -0.03
CA GLY A 42 11.01 -2.41 0.99
C GLY A 42 9.99 -1.37 0.50
N LEU A 43 10.20 -0.82 -0.71
CA LEU A 43 9.42 0.30 -1.23
C LEU A 43 8.53 -0.09 -2.42
N VAL A 44 7.35 0.52 -2.47
CA VAL A 44 6.48 0.56 -3.66
C VAL A 44 6.21 2.03 -3.96
N GLN A 45 6.61 2.50 -5.13
CA GLN A 45 6.31 3.86 -5.57
C GLN A 45 4.90 3.94 -6.14
N LEU A 46 4.09 4.88 -5.65
CA LEU A 46 2.79 5.16 -6.24
C LEU A 46 2.91 6.12 -7.44
N PRO A 47 2.00 6.02 -8.42
CA PRO A 47 1.84 7.03 -9.45
C PRO A 47 1.63 8.42 -8.85
N PRO A 48 2.08 9.50 -9.51
CA PRO A 48 1.83 10.85 -9.06
C PRO A 48 0.35 11.12 -8.88
N CYS A 49 -0.02 11.76 -7.77
CA CYS A 49 -1.41 12.14 -7.50
C CYS A 49 -1.99 12.95 -8.68
N PRO A 50 -3.13 12.56 -9.27
CA PRO A 50 -3.74 13.30 -10.36
C PRO A 50 -4.09 14.75 -10.01
N ALA A 51 -4.46 15.02 -8.75
CA ALA A 51 -4.90 16.34 -8.30
C ALA A 51 -3.74 17.30 -7.98
N CYS A 52 -2.68 16.82 -7.30
CA CYS A 52 -1.60 17.69 -6.80
C CYS A 52 -0.19 17.29 -7.27
N ARG A 53 -0.09 16.24 -8.09
CA ARG A 53 1.17 15.72 -8.67
C ARG A 53 2.21 15.23 -7.65
N SER A 54 1.84 15.09 -6.38
CA SER A 54 2.72 14.53 -5.35
C SER A 54 3.00 13.05 -5.63
N THR A 55 4.27 12.66 -5.54
CA THR A 55 4.69 11.26 -5.54
C THR A 55 4.80 10.76 -4.10
N GLU A 56 4.29 9.57 -3.82
CA GLU A 56 4.30 8.96 -2.49
C GLU A 56 4.82 7.51 -2.57
N PHE A 57 5.35 6.99 -1.46
CA PHE A 57 6.00 5.67 -1.40
C PHE A 57 5.43 4.84 -0.26
N LEU A 58 4.97 3.63 -0.54
CA LEU A 58 4.56 2.68 0.49
C LEU A 58 5.83 2.04 1.04
N ILE A 59 5.94 2.04 2.36
CA ILE A 59 7.10 1.52 3.07
C ILE A 59 6.64 0.26 3.80
N ARG A 60 7.15 -0.89 3.36
CA ARG A 60 6.93 -2.15 4.07
C ARG A 60 7.70 -2.12 5.39
N ALA A 61 7.06 -2.63 6.43
CA ALA A 61 7.74 -2.85 7.71
C ALA A 61 8.90 -3.84 7.55
N ALA A 62 10.00 -3.57 8.24
CA ALA A 62 11.18 -4.43 8.18
C ALA A 62 10.91 -5.78 8.83
N GLU A 63 11.65 -6.81 8.41
CA GLU A 63 11.61 -8.11 9.09
C GLU A 63 12.10 -7.95 10.53
N GLY A 64 11.37 -8.53 11.49
CA GLY A 64 11.66 -8.42 12.92
C GLY A 64 11.26 -7.08 13.55
N GLU A 65 10.66 -6.15 12.79
CA GLU A 65 10.08 -4.94 13.38
C GLU A 65 8.89 -5.32 14.29
N PRO A 66 8.82 -4.80 15.53
CA PRO A 66 7.74 -5.13 16.45
C PRO A 66 6.36 -4.78 15.87
N GLU A 67 5.34 -5.47 16.37
CA GLU A 67 3.95 -5.15 16.03
C GLU A 67 3.63 -3.70 16.37
N HIS A 68 2.66 -3.13 15.63
CA HIS A 68 2.25 -1.76 15.87
C HIS A 68 1.71 -1.61 17.30
N PRO A 69 2.18 -0.62 18.09
CA PRO A 69 1.91 -0.52 19.53
C PRO A 69 0.43 -0.30 19.88
N ALA A 70 -0.39 0.10 18.90
CA ALA A 70 -1.84 0.23 19.03
C ALA A 70 -2.57 -0.69 18.03
N PRO A 71 -2.89 -1.94 18.41
CA PRO A 71 -3.69 -2.85 17.59
C PRO A 71 -5.06 -2.25 17.24
N GLY A 72 -5.52 -2.48 16.01
CA GLY A 72 -6.77 -1.94 15.47
C GLY A 72 -6.77 -0.46 15.07
N SER A 73 -5.73 0.30 15.42
CA SER A 73 -5.59 1.70 14.98
C SER A 73 -5.41 1.81 13.46
N PHE A 74 -5.65 3.00 12.90
CA PHE A 74 -5.38 3.27 11.49
C PHE A 74 -3.95 2.88 11.09
N GLY A 75 -2.94 3.25 11.89
CA GLY A 75 -1.54 2.93 11.61
C GLY A 75 -1.26 1.42 11.57
N HIS A 76 -1.86 0.67 12.49
CA HIS A 76 -1.78 -0.79 12.50
C HIS A 76 -2.43 -1.40 11.25
N LEU A 77 -3.69 -1.05 10.96
CA LEU A 77 -4.41 -1.58 9.81
C LEU A 77 -3.74 -1.18 8.48
N HIS A 78 -3.25 0.05 8.39
CA HIS A 78 -2.50 0.54 7.26
C HIS A 78 -1.22 -0.28 7.03
N ARG A 79 -0.46 -0.56 8.09
CA ARG A 79 0.74 -1.40 8.01
C ARG A 79 0.42 -2.81 7.49
N LEU A 80 -0.70 -3.40 7.91
CA LEU A 80 -1.18 -4.68 7.39
C LEU A 80 -1.53 -4.61 5.89
N LEU A 81 -2.25 -3.58 5.45
CA LEU A 81 -2.59 -3.40 4.04
C LEU A 81 -1.34 -3.21 3.16
N VAL A 82 -0.37 -2.41 3.61
CA VAL A 82 0.90 -2.21 2.89
C VAL A 82 1.67 -3.52 2.75
N GLY A 83 1.78 -4.30 3.84
CA GLY A 83 2.42 -5.62 3.79
C GLY A 83 1.72 -6.57 2.80
N HIS A 84 0.39 -6.53 2.75
CA HIS A 84 -0.38 -7.33 1.82
C HIS A 84 -0.20 -6.90 0.35
N ILE A 85 -0.23 -5.60 0.06
CA ILE A 85 0.05 -5.09 -1.30
C ILE A 85 1.43 -5.54 -1.76
N HIS A 86 2.44 -5.41 -0.91
CA HIS A 86 3.80 -5.84 -1.23
C HIS A 86 3.85 -7.33 -1.59
N ALA A 87 3.27 -8.19 -0.75
CA ALA A 87 3.20 -9.63 -0.99
C ALA A 87 2.48 -9.98 -2.30
N GLU A 88 1.34 -9.33 -2.58
CA GLU A 88 0.58 -9.51 -3.84
C GLU A 88 1.41 -9.12 -5.07
N LEU A 89 2.13 -8.00 -5.01
CA LEU A 89 2.99 -7.55 -6.12
C LEU A 89 4.15 -8.53 -6.35
N VAL A 90 4.79 -9.02 -5.28
CA VAL A 90 5.84 -10.05 -5.38
C VAL A 90 5.28 -11.32 -6.02
N GLN A 91 4.13 -11.82 -5.57
CA GLN A 91 3.48 -13.02 -6.11
C GLN A 91 3.11 -12.88 -7.59
N ARG A 92 2.68 -11.69 -8.01
CA ARG A 92 2.37 -11.37 -9.41
C ARG A 92 3.62 -11.11 -10.26
N GLY A 93 4.83 -11.20 -9.70
CA GLY A 93 6.08 -10.90 -10.41
C GLY A 93 6.26 -9.42 -10.75
N ARG A 94 5.53 -8.52 -10.06
CA ARG A 94 5.58 -7.07 -10.24
C ARG A 94 6.74 -6.47 -9.46
N LEU A 95 7.93 -6.74 -9.95
CA LEU A 95 9.19 -6.30 -9.38
C LEU A 95 9.92 -5.37 -10.35
N HIS A 96 10.60 -4.37 -9.80
CA HIS A 96 11.52 -3.52 -10.54
C HIS A 96 12.60 -4.38 -11.22
N MET A 97 13.03 -3.96 -12.42
CA MET A 97 13.95 -4.74 -13.27
C MET A 97 15.25 -5.13 -12.54
N GLY A 98 15.82 -4.21 -11.75
CA GLY A 98 17.03 -4.49 -10.97
C GLY A 98 16.88 -5.59 -9.90
N LEU A 99 15.66 -5.85 -9.43
CA LEU A 99 15.36 -6.98 -8.53
C LEU A 99 15.15 -8.29 -9.30
N LYS A 100 14.55 -8.23 -10.49
CA LYS A 100 14.36 -9.39 -11.38
C LYS A 100 15.70 -9.97 -11.83
N SER A 101 16.66 -9.12 -12.19
CA SER A 101 17.99 -9.54 -12.65
C SER A 101 18.85 -10.17 -11.55
N LYS A 102 18.55 -9.92 -10.26
CA LYS A 102 19.28 -10.49 -9.11
C LYS A 102 18.79 -11.89 -8.70
N GLY A 103 18.00 -12.58 -9.53
CA GLY A 103 17.85 -14.06 -9.62
C GLY A 103 17.60 -14.90 -8.36
N GLY A 104 17.40 -14.31 -7.17
CA GLY A 104 17.41 -15.10 -5.93
C GLY A 104 17.10 -14.36 -4.63
N ARG A 105 17.08 -13.02 -4.58
CA ARG A 105 16.64 -12.30 -3.36
C ARG A 105 15.13 -12.13 -3.24
N ALA A 106 14.41 -11.98 -4.35
CA ALA A 106 12.94 -11.93 -4.33
C ALA A 106 12.32 -13.25 -3.84
N GLY A 107 12.96 -14.39 -4.11
CA GLY A 107 12.52 -15.71 -3.62
C GLY A 107 12.69 -15.93 -2.11
N LYS A 108 13.56 -15.16 -1.45
CA LYS A 108 13.66 -15.13 0.02
C LYS A 108 12.68 -14.13 0.66
N MET A 109 12.06 -13.25 -0.12
CA MET A 109 11.25 -12.12 0.34
C MET A 109 9.74 -12.33 0.11
N VAL A 110 9.30 -13.59 0.05
CA VAL A 110 7.86 -13.89 0.01
C VAL A 110 7.36 -13.90 1.44
N LEU A 111 7.09 -12.72 2.00
CA LEU A 111 6.13 -12.68 3.09
C LEU A 111 4.78 -13.14 2.52
N PRO A 112 4.13 -14.14 3.14
CA PRO A 112 2.82 -14.55 2.67
C PRO A 112 1.86 -13.35 2.78
N PRO A 113 0.91 -13.21 1.84
CA PRO A 113 -0.21 -12.29 2.00
C PRO A 113 -0.85 -12.45 3.37
N LEU A 114 -1.51 -11.38 3.84
CA LEU A 114 -2.25 -11.38 5.10
C LEU A 114 -2.96 -12.72 5.36
N PRO A 115 -2.61 -13.44 6.44
CA PRO A 115 -3.25 -14.71 6.78
C PRO A 115 -4.76 -14.55 6.94
N GLN A 116 -5.52 -15.59 6.61
CA GLN A 116 -6.99 -15.56 6.66
C GLN A 116 -7.51 -15.14 8.05
N GLU A 117 -6.93 -15.68 9.13
CA GLU A 117 -7.29 -15.32 10.51
C GLU A 117 -7.11 -13.82 10.79
N THR A 118 -6.03 -13.22 10.28
CA THR A 118 -5.77 -11.78 10.41
C THR A 118 -6.76 -10.96 9.58
N ARG A 119 -7.12 -11.43 8.39
CA ARG A 119 -8.14 -10.79 7.54
C ARG A 119 -9.51 -10.80 8.22
N GLU A 120 -9.94 -11.95 8.74
CA GLU A 120 -11.24 -12.07 9.41
C GLU A 120 -11.30 -11.22 10.68
N ARG A 121 -10.20 -11.18 11.45
CA ARG A 121 -10.13 -10.40 12.68
C ARG A 121 -10.16 -8.89 12.47
N TRP A 122 -9.41 -8.38 11.48
CA TRP A 122 -9.18 -6.94 11.32
C TRP A 122 -9.91 -6.31 10.14
N PHE A 123 -10.34 -7.13 9.18
CA PHE A 123 -10.93 -6.72 7.91
C PHE A 123 -12.20 -7.53 7.59
N PRO A 124 -13.19 -7.60 8.51
CA PRO A 124 -14.40 -8.43 8.34
C PRO A 124 -15.28 -8.01 7.15
N GLN A 125 -15.11 -6.79 6.64
CA GLN A 125 -15.84 -6.23 5.49
C GLN A 125 -14.96 -6.15 4.23
N GLY A 126 -13.94 -7.00 4.14
CA GLY A 126 -12.88 -6.89 3.14
C GLY A 126 -11.73 -5.99 3.60
N LEU A 127 -10.66 -5.96 2.81
CA LEU A 127 -9.39 -5.27 3.11
C LEU A 127 -9.52 -3.75 3.02
N ARG A 128 -10.35 -3.17 3.88
CA ARG A 128 -10.65 -1.74 3.95
C ARG A 128 -10.57 -1.21 5.38
N ILE A 129 -10.12 0.03 5.51
CA ILE A 129 -10.13 0.79 6.74
C ILE A 129 -11.33 1.73 6.67
N ALA A 130 -12.29 1.59 7.59
CA ALA A 130 -13.41 2.50 7.68
C ALA A 130 -12.90 3.91 8.01
N VAL A 131 -13.22 4.87 7.15
CA VAL A 131 -12.98 6.29 7.42
C VAL A 131 -14.27 6.85 8.02
N PRO A 132 -14.24 7.45 9.21
CA PRO A 132 -15.38 8.16 9.77
C PRO A 132 -15.86 9.23 8.77
N ALA A 133 -17.17 9.44 8.67
CA ALA A 133 -17.77 10.39 7.73
C ALA A 133 -17.23 11.82 7.87
N ASP A 134 -16.78 12.22 9.07
CA ASP A 134 -16.19 13.53 9.36
C ASP A 134 -14.85 13.81 8.64
N GLU A 135 -14.16 12.77 8.17
CA GLU A 135 -12.93 12.90 7.40
C GLU A 135 -13.14 12.83 5.88
N GLN A 136 -14.39 12.70 5.40
CA GLN A 136 -14.70 12.80 3.97
C GLN A 136 -14.64 14.26 3.52
N PRO A 137 -13.92 14.60 2.44
CA PRO A 137 -13.99 15.95 1.89
C PRO A 137 -15.45 16.23 1.51
N ARG A 138 -16.03 17.31 2.06
CA ARG A 138 -17.30 17.84 1.57
C ARG A 138 -17.16 18.07 0.07
N ALA A 139 -18.11 17.56 -0.71
CA ALA A 139 -18.21 17.93 -2.12
C ALA A 139 -18.20 19.46 -2.22
N PRO A 140 -17.57 20.05 -3.26
CA PRO A 140 -17.69 21.48 -3.47
C PRO A 140 -19.18 21.77 -3.63
N GLU A 141 -19.74 22.57 -2.72
CA GLU A 141 -21.09 23.08 -2.86
C GLU A 141 -21.12 23.86 -4.18
N GLU A 142 -21.89 23.35 -5.16
CA GLU A 142 -22.24 24.11 -6.34
C GLU A 142 -23.03 25.33 -5.86
N SER A 143 -22.34 26.47 -5.76
CA SER A 143 -22.96 27.77 -5.60
C SER A 143 -23.96 27.98 -6.73
N SER A 144 -25.25 27.96 -6.42
CA SER A 144 -26.33 28.50 -7.25
C SER A 144 -26.65 29.93 -6.84
#